data_AF-A0A0R1PGV1-F1
#
_entry.id   AF-A0A0R1PGV1-F1
#
_cell.length_a   1.000
_cell.length_b   1.000
_cell.length_c   1.000
_cell.angle_alpha   90.00
_cell.angle_beta   90.00
_cell.angle_gamma   90.00
#
_symmetry.space_group_name_H-M   'P 1'
#
loop_
_entity.id
_entity.type
_entity.pdbx_description
1 polymer ?
#
loop_
_entity_poly.entity_id
_entity_poly.type
_entity_poly.pdbx_seq_one_letter_code
_entity_poly.pdbx_strand_id
1 'polypeptide(L)'
;MSSIVLNDLTFDAKSGDQLEDVSLELTSPQVVAICSNDNGATDALKQLFDNRGVIEKGTAEVNGEPVSNINRRRGNHLVAHFSDVELKGKTVLKAV
;
A
#
# COMPACT_ATOMS: atom_id res chain seq x y z
N MET A 1 7.66 14.93 6.93
CA MET A 1 6.46 14.24 7.46
C MET A 1 6.02 13.28 6.37
N SER A 2 5.81 12.01 6.67
CA SER A 2 5.46 11.03 5.64
C SER A 2 3.96 10.99 5.41
N SER A 3 3.54 10.85 4.16
CA SER A 3 2.12 10.84 3.77
C SER A 3 1.83 9.84 2.67
N ILE A 4 0.58 9.38 2.63
CA ILE A 4 -0.01 8.61 1.53
C ILE A 4 -1.24 9.37 1.07
N VAL A 5 -1.34 9.65 -0.23
CA VAL A 5 -2.47 10.36 -0.83
C VAL A 5 -3.01 9.55 -2.00
N LEU A 6 -4.29 9.19 -1.93
CA LEU A 6 -5.08 8.66 -3.04
C LEU A 6 -6.11 9.72 -3.40
N ASN A 7 -6.17 10.14 -4.65
CA ASN A 7 -7.07 11.20 -5.09
C ASN A 7 -7.91 10.74 -6.27
N ASP A 8 -9.21 10.54 -6.03
CA ASP A 8 -10.22 10.05 -6.97
C ASP A 8 -9.73 8.83 -7.76
N LEU A 9 -9.12 7.89 -7.03
CA LEU A 9 -8.37 6.77 -7.60
C LEU A 9 -9.32 5.67 -8.09
N THR A 10 -9.16 5.29 -9.35
CA THR A 10 -9.64 4.01 -9.90
C THR A 10 -8.43 3.15 -10.28
N PHE A 11 -8.33 1.96 -9.70
CA PHE A 11 -7.19 1.06 -9.87
C PHE A 11 -7.63 -0.38 -10.11
N ASP A 12 -7.07 -0.97 -11.16
CA ASP A 12 -7.25 -2.37 -11.52
C ASP A 12 -6.03 -3.19 -11.06
N ALA A 13 -6.23 -4.04 -10.07
CA ALA A 13 -5.19 -4.93 -9.57
C ALA A 13 -4.92 -6.07 -10.56
N LYS A 14 -3.70 -6.61 -10.54
CA LYS A 14 -3.36 -7.76 -11.40
C LYS A 14 -4.17 -9.02 -11.08
N SER A 15 -4.67 -9.16 -9.85
CA SER A 15 -5.59 -10.25 -9.46
C SER A 15 -6.96 -10.18 -10.14
N GLY A 16 -7.34 -9.01 -10.66
CA GLY A 16 -8.69 -8.72 -11.14
C GLY A 16 -9.57 -7.97 -10.11
N ASP A 17 -9.08 -7.76 -8.89
CA ASP A 17 -9.75 -6.91 -7.90
C ASP A 17 -9.60 -5.43 -8.25
N GLN A 18 -10.53 -4.59 -7.79
CA GLN A 18 -10.60 -3.18 -8.17
C GLN A 18 -10.77 -2.27 -6.96
N LEU A 19 -10.26 -1.04 -7.10
CA LEU A 19 -10.60 0.11 -6.27
C LEU A 19 -11.29 1.14 -7.17
N GLU A 20 -12.42 1.70 -6.74
CA GLU A 20 -13.19 2.66 -7.52
C GLU A 20 -13.45 3.94 -6.71
N ASP A 21 -13.15 5.10 -7.32
CA ASP A 21 -13.36 6.44 -6.77
C ASP A 21 -12.87 6.60 -5.32
N VAL A 22 -11.67 6.08 -5.04
CA VAL A 22 -11.08 6.09 -3.70
C VAL A 22 -10.29 7.38 -3.47
N SER A 23 -10.69 8.13 -2.45
CA SER A 23 -9.98 9.31 -1.96
C SER A 23 -9.58 9.12 -0.50
N LEU A 24 -8.29 9.23 -0.21
CA LEU A 24 -7.70 8.94 1.10
C LEU A 24 -6.43 9.78 1.30
N GLU A 25 -6.31 10.41 2.46
CA GLU A 25 -5.07 11.05 2.91
C GLU A 25 -4.68 10.52 4.29
N LEU A 26 -3.49 9.95 4.39
CA LEU A 26 -2.90 9.46 5.64
C LEU A 26 -1.61 10.22 5.91
N THR A 27 -1.43 10.68 7.15
CA THR A 27 -0.25 11.43 7.58
C THR A 27 0.38 10.76 8.79
N SER A 28 1.69 10.52 8.72
CA SER A 28 2.44 9.88 9.80
C SER A 28 2.57 10.81 11.02
N PRO A 29 2.49 10.27 12.25
CA PRO A 29 2.31 8.86 12.61
C PRO A 29 0.83 8.48 12.78
N GLN A 30 0.34 7.50 12.01
CA GLN A 30 -1.01 6.96 12.12
C GLN A 30 -1.00 5.46 11.88
N VAL A 31 -1.87 4.73 12.58
CA VAL A 31 -2.19 3.34 12.31
C VAL A 31 -3.65 3.30 11.86
N VAL A 32 -3.90 2.69 10.71
CA VAL A 32 -5.23 2.64 10.08
C VAL A 32 -5.60 1.19 9.85
N ALA A 33 -6.82 0.83 10.22
CA ALA A 33 -7.41 -0.45 9.89
C ALA A 33 -8.41 -0.25 8.74
N ILE A 34 -8.22 -1.01 7.67
CA ILE A 34 -9.15 -1.08 6.54
C ILE A 34 -9.90 -2.40 6.67
N CYS A 35 -11.22 -2.32 6.79
CA CYS A 35 -12.09 -3.48 6.96
C CYS A 35 -13.07 -3.52 5.78
N SER A 36 -13.20 -4.68 5.15
CA SER A 36 -14.18 -4.95 4.12
C SER A 36 -14.93 -6.24 4.46
N ASN A 37 -16.11 -6.40 3.88
CA ASN A 37 -16.89 -7.65 3.96
C ASN A 37 -16.33 -8.74 3.04
N ASP A 38 -15.40 -8.37 2.15
CA ASP A 38 -14.61 -9.26 1.30
C ASP A 38 -13.12 -8.91 1.39
N ASN A 39 -12.27 -9.68 0.70
CA ASN A 39 -10.84 -9.43 0.67
C ASN A 39 -10.40 -8.56 -0.53
N GLY A 40 -11.29 -8.30 -1.50
CA GLY A 40 -10.92 -7.73 -2.79
C GLY A 40 -10.35 -6.32 -2.65
N ALA A 41 -11.02 -5.45 -1.89
CA ALA A 41 -10.55 -4.10 -1.65
C ALA A 41 -9.19 -4.06 -0.92
N THR A 42 -8.99 -4.94 0.08
CA THR A 42 -7.72 -5.02 0.81
C THR A 42 -6.58 -5.57 -0.07
N ASP A 43 -6.87 -6.56 -0.92
CA ASP A 43 -5.90 -7.15 -1.83
C ASP A 43 -5.52 -6.19 -2.97
N ALA A 44 -6.48 -5.42 -3.48
CA ALA A 44 -6.24 -4.37 -4.46
C ALA A 44 -5.40 -3.23 -3.89
N LEU A 45 -5.70 -2.76 -2.67
CA LEU A 45 -4.91 -1.74 -1.98
C LEU A 45 -3.47 -2.21 -1.73
N LYS A 46 -3.28 -3.47 -1.31
CA LYS A 46 -1.95 -4.08 -1.19
C LYS A 46 -1.22 -4.05 -2.53
N GLN A 47 -1.89 -4.47 -3.59
CA GLN A 47 -1.30 -4.53 -4.94
C GLN A 47 -0.99 -3.15 -5.52
N LEU A 48 -1.76 -2.11 -5.20
CA LEU A 48 -1.45 -0.73 -5.57
C LEU A 48 -0.05 -0.35 -5.07
N PHE A 49 0.20 -0.56 -3.77
CA PHE A 49 1.48 -0.25 -3.13
C PHE A 49 2.62 -1.21 -3.51
N ASP A 50 2.30 -2.43 -3.92
CA ASP A 50 3.27 -3.35 -4.57
C ASP A 50 3.55 -2.98 -6.03
N ASN A 51 2.89 -1.93 -6.55
CA ASN A 51 2.91 -1.53 -7.95
C ASN A 51 2.55 -2.72 -8.85
N ARG A 52 1.42 -3.40 -8.59
CA ARG A 52 0.93 -4.59 -9.30
C ARG A 52 -0.47 -4.38 -9.85
N GLY A 53 -0.56 -3.56 -10.88
CA GLY A 53 -1.82 -3.25 -11.55
C GLY A 53 -1.67 -2.01 -12.42
N VAL A 54 -2.80 -1.39 -12.75
CA VAL A 54 -2.88 -0.17 -13.55
C VAL A 54 -3.80 0.83 -12.86
N ILE A 55 -3.36 2.08 -12.78
CA ILE A 55 -4.22 3.20 -12.36
C ILE A 55 -4.93 3.69 -13.62
N GLU A 56 -6.24 3.52 -13.68
CA GLU A 56 -7.07 3.96 -14.80
C GLU A 56 -7.46 5.44 -14.68
N LYS A 57 -7.62 5.91 -13.44
CA LYS A 57 -8.01 7.29 -13.12
C LYS A 57 -7.44 7.73 -11.76
N GLY A 58 -7.18 9.03 -11.64
CA GLY A 58 -6.74 9.64 -10.39
C GLY A 58 -5.24 9.48 -10.15
N THR A 59 -4.81 9.73 -8.91
CA THR A 59 -3.40 9.61 -8.52
C THR A 59 -3.24 8.86 -7.20
N ALA A 60 -2.08 8.21 -7.06
CA ALA A 60 -1.63 7.59 -5.82
C ALA A 60 -0.19 8.00 -5.56
N GLU A 61 0.06 8.63 -4.42
CA GLU A 61 1.34 9.22 -4.06
C GLU A 61 1.78 8.79 -2.66
N VAL A 62 3.09 8.61 -2.49
CA VAL A 62 3.74 8.41 -1.19
C VAL A 62 4.78 9.51 -1.04
N ASN A 63 4.61 10.35 -0.02
CA ASN A 63 5.46 11.53 0.21
C ASN A 63 5.53 12.50 -0.99
N GLY A 64 4.44 12.63 -1.75
CA GLY A 64 4.36 13.48 -2.95
C GLY A 64 4.98 12.87 -4.21
N GLU A 65 5.50 11.64 -4.14
CA GLU A 65 6.02 10.91 -5.29
C GLU A 65 5.00 9.86 -5.77
N PRO A 66 4.71 9.78 -7.08
CA PRO A 66 3.81 8.76 -7.61
C PRO A 66 4.24 7.34 -7.26
N VAL A 67 3.27 6.50 -6.84
CA VAL A 67 3.51 5.08 -6.52
C VAL A 67 4.05 4.28 -7.71
N SER A 68 3.76 4.73 -8.93
CA SER A 68 4.31 4.15 -10.17
C SER A 68 5.85 4.25 -10.27
N ASN A 69 6.47 5.23 -9.62
CA ASN A 69 7.93 5.42 -9.57
C ASN A 69 8.63 4.42 -8.64
N ILE A 70 7.87 3.69 -7.81
CA ILE A 70 8.41 2.66 -6.95
C ILE A 70 8.93 1.50 -7.82
N ASN A 71 10.25 1.32 -7.79
CA ASN A 71 10.97 0.35 -8.62
C ASN A 71 10.69 -1.10 -8.18
N ARG A 72 9.86 -1.80 -8.97
CA ARG A 72 9.51 -3.22 -8.78
C ARG A 72 10.71 -4.17 -8.63
N ARG A 73 11.87 -3.86 -9.22
CA ARG A 73 13.05 -4.75 -9.27
C ARG A 73 14.03 -4.57 -8.11
N ARG A 74 14.01 -3.41 -7.46
CA ARG A 74 14.90 -3.10 -6.32
C ARG A 74 14.23 -3.31 -4.95
N GLY A 75 12.98 -3.76 -4.95
CA GLY A 75 12.13 -3.80 -3.76
C GLY A 75 11.51 -2.43 -3.47
N ASN A 76 10.27 -2.45 -2.95
CA ASN A 76 9.63 -1.25 -2.46
C ASN A 76 10.15 -0.97 -1.04
N HIS A 77 11.07 -0.02 -0.87
CA HIS A 77 11.58 0.34 0.45
C HIS A 77 10.59 1.16 1.30
N LEU A 78 9.48 1.62 0.69
CA LEU A 78 8.43 2.40 1.35
C LEU A 78 7.32 1.52 1.92
N VAL A 79 7.22 0.27 1.46
CA VAL A 79 6.14 -0.65 1.81
C VAL A 79 6.77 -1.95 2.32
N ALA A 80 6.48 -2.28 3.57
CA ALA A 80 6.86 -3.54 4.17
C ALA A 80 5.59 -4.31 4.52
N HIS A 81 5.53 -5.59 4.14
CA HIS A 81 4.46 -6.48 4.56
C HIS A 81 4.94 -7.29 5.75
N PHE A 82 4.15 -7.35 6.82
CA PHE A 82 4.47 -8.19 7.97
C PHE A 82 4.58 -9.68 7.58
N SER A 83 3.87 -10.12 6.55
CA SER A 83 3.99 -11.49 5.99
C SER A 83 5.37 -11.79 5.42
N ASP A 84 6.09 -10.78 4.95
CA ASP A 84 7.40 -10.92 4.32
C ASP A 84 8.53 -10.84 5.35
N VAL A 85 8.20 -10.54 6.62
CA VAL A 85 9.14 -10.52 7.73
C VAL A 85 9.29 -11.94 8.28
N GLU A 86 10.32 -12.65 7.81
CA GLU A 86 10.80 -13.84 8.53
C GLU A 86 11.40 -13.42 9.88
N LEU A 87 10.66 -13.64 10.97
CA LEU A 87 11.22 -13.56 12.31
C LEU A 87 12.19 -14.73 12.50
N LYS A 88 13.45 -14.51 12.12
CA LYS A 88 14.55 -15.46 12.35
C LYS A 88 14.89 -15.52 13.84
N GLY A 89 14.05 -16.17 14.63
CA GLY A 89 14.34 -16.85 15.90
C GLY A 89 15.36 -16.24 16.87
N LYS A 90 15.49 -14.92 16.93
CA LYS A 90 16.28 -14.23 17.95
C LYS A 90 15.31 -13.64 18.94
N THR A 91 15.30 -14.19 20.15
CA THR A 91 14.59 -13.67 21.30
C THR A 91 14.72 -12.15 21.34
N VAL A 92 13.63 -11.43 21.11
CA VAL A 92 13.58 -9.99 21.34
C VAL A 92 13.51 -9.81 22.85
N LEU A 93 14.68 -9.67 23.48
CA LEU A 93 14.81 -9.28 24.88
C LEU A 93 14.45 -7.79 24.98
N LYS A 94 13.14 -7.51 24.93
CA LYS A 94 12.49 -6.20 25.09
C LYS A 94 12.64 -5.25 23.89
N ALA A 95 11.52 -4.94 23.23
CA ALA A 95 11.38 -3.72 22.44
C ALA A 95 11.17 -2.56 23.43
N VAL A 96 12.07 -1.58 23.43
CA VAL A 96 11.92 -0.32 24.18
C VAL A 96 11.42 0.74 23.23
#